data_AF-M5T6L8-F1
#
_entry.id   AF-M5T6L8-F1
#
_cell.length_a   1.000
_cell.length_b   1.000
_cell.length_c   1.000
_cell.angle_alpha   90.00
_cell.angle_beta   90.00
_cell.angle_gamma   90.00
#
_symmetry.space_group_name_H-M   'P 1'
#
loop_
_entity.id
_entity.type
_entity.pdbx_description
1 polymer ?
#
loop_
_entity_poly.entity_id
_entity_poly.type
_entity_poly.pdbx_seq_one_letter_code
_entity_poly.pdbx_strand_id
1 'polypeptide(L)'
;MDQVMWFSMMFRTKTHRVASYLISRFGRFVGQIGSALRGDTPRGRSFNENETMGMACRIGVLGLVCGCFSSLGDLRHANGQGFQITQTQFESWIFSGMQNSIAARKALTERIEIEIDRVEQFTPLEESQKKNIRFAGKGDISRFFMDVDEAIEKFKQKEAQGEIGQDQINELYQLAMPLQQRLNKGLFGADSLLKKVARATVNDQQAAELKKRQRNQEKRKLELAYAAYVGNLNRHVPMTTKQRDAFLGLLRNDVKISNPSGQYLTYVIMIKLSELPAEKIEAIFDDAQLNAIRSMFPQAKMIKASLKQMGAWDE
;
A
#
# COMPACT_ATOMS: atom_id res chain seq x y z
N MET A 1 6.69 13.44 5.52
CA MET A 1 7.99 13.44 6.22
C MET A 1 8.22 12.17 7.06
N ASP A 2 7.54 11.04 6.77
CA ASP A 2 7.59 9.80 7.59
C ASP A 2 7.63 8.51 6.75
N GLN A 3 8.59 8.40 5.83
CA GLN A 3 9.01 7.09 5.28
C GLN A 3 10.53 6.89 5.36
N VAL A 4 11.31 7.97 5.51
CA VAL A 4 12.78 7.91 5.58
C VAL A 4 13.27 7.50 6.98
N MET A 5 12.50 7.79 8.05
CA MET A 5 12.89 7.39 9.42
C MET A 5 12.75 5.88 9.69
N TRP A 6 11.87 5.17 8.98
CA TRP A 6 11.67 3.73 9.21
C TRP A 6 12.80 2.88 8.62
N PHE A 7 13.42 3.33 7.52
CA PHE A 7 14.58 2.67 6.92
C PHE A 7 15.86 2.84 7.75
N SER A 8 16.01 3.95 8.48
CA SER A 8 17.21 4.22 9.28
C SER A 8 17.28 3.40 10.57
N MET A 9 16.17 2.82 11.03
CA MET A 9 16.13 2.03 12.26
C MET A 9 16.37 0.53 12.04
N MET A 10 16.36 0.06 10.79
CA MET A 10 16.50 -1.37 10.44
C MET A 10 17.96 -1.82 10.18
N PHE A 11 18.93 -0.91 10.21
CA PHE A 11 20.36 -1.22 9.95
C PHE A 11 21.28 -1.12 11.18
N ARG A 12 20.74 -1.30 12.40
CA ARG A 12 21.52 -1.13 13.64
C ARG A 12 21.67 -2.39 14.47
N THR A 13 22.08 -3.50 13.86
CA THR A 13 22.82 -4.58 14.56
C THR A 13 23.64 -5.42 13.59
N LYS A 14 24.96 -5.46 13.83
CA LYS A 14 26.01 -6.34 13.24
C LYS A 14 26.41 -6.11 11.77
N THR A 15 27.28 -5.11 11.54
CA THR A 15 28.50 -5.23 10.69
C THR A 15 29.38 -3.98 10.85
N HIS A 16 30.11 -3.89 11.97
CA HIS A 16 31.20 -2.93 12.13
C HIS A 16 32.49 -3.57 11.59
N ARG A 17 32.87 -3.25 10.34
CA ARG A 17 34.27 -3.17 9.87
C ARG A 17 34.46 -2.85 8.37
N VAL A 18 33.40 -2.84 7.56
CA VAL A 18 33.54 -2.55 6.10
C VAL A 18 33.07 -1.14 5.71
N ALA A 19 32.28 -0.47 6.55
CA ALA A 19 31.69 0.84 6.24
C ALA A 19 32.66 2.05 6.30
N SER A 20 33.80 1.94 6.99
CA SER A 20 34.75 3.07 7.10
C SER A 20 35.56 3.33 5.81
N TYR A 21 35.60 2.39 4.86
CA TYR A 21 36.38 2.58 3.63
C TYR A 21 35.59 3.25 2.49
N LEU A 22 34.26 3.13 2.50
CA LEU A 22 33.40 3.68 1.44
C LEU A 22 32.94 5.13 1.70
N ILE A 23 32.90 5.57 2.98
CA ILE A 23 32.50 6.93 3.35
C ILE A 23 33.61 7.97 3.04
N SER A 24 34.89 7.56 3.01
CA SER A 24 36.02 8.43 2.64
C SER A 24 36.08 8.77 1.14
N ARG A 25 35.47 7.96 0.27
CA ARG A 25 35.53 8.13 -1.19
C ARG A 25 34.34 8.90 -1.76
N PHE A 26 33.20 8.92 -1.08
CA PHE A 26 32.00 9.66 -1.51
C PHE A 26 32.03 11.16 -1.13
N GLY A 27 32.77 11.53 -0.08
CA GLY A 27 32.93 12.93 0.33
C GLY A 27 33.77 13.80 -0.62
N ARG A 28 34.52 13.20 -1.55
CA ARG A 28 35.34 13.92 -2.54
C ARG A 28 34.63 14.20 -3.88
N PHE A 29 33.45 13.64 -4.13
CA PHE A 29 32.74 13.80 -5.40
C PHE A 29 31.67 14.91 -5.37
N VAL A 30 31.16 15.28 -4.20
CA VAL A 30 30.12 16.33 -4.05
C VAL A 30 30.72 17.74 -3.91
N GLY A 31 32.02 17.85 -3.63
CA GLY A 31 32.71 19.15 -3.52
C GLY A 31 33.09 19.82 -4.85
N GLN A 32 32.88 19.16 -6.00
CA GLN A 32 33.40 19.62 -7.30
C GLN A 32 32.33 20.13 -8.28
N ILE A 33 31.05 20.14 -7.89
CA ILE A 33 29.94 20.61 -8.75
C ILE A 33 29.37 21.98 -8.28
N GLY A 34 29.83 22.49 -7.13
CA GLY A 34 29.34 23.74 -6.53
C GLY A 34 30.02 25.05 -6.95
N SER A 35 30.99 25.02 -7.87
CA SER A 35 31.83 26.20 -8.21
C SER A 35 31.60 26.81 -9.60
N ALA A 36 30.60 26.36 -10.36
CA ALA A 36 30.42 26.77 -11.76
C ALA A 36 29.26 27.75 -12.06
N LEU A 37 28.55 28.28 -11.06
CA LEU A 37 27.40 29.19 -11.29
C LEU A 37 27.43 30.43 -10.38
N ARG A 38 28.52 31.20 -10.45
CA ARG A 38 28.56 32.59 -9.98
C ARG A 38 29.46 33.41 -10.89
N GLY A 39 28.85 34.23 -11.75
CA GLY A 39 29.53 35.14 -12.66
C GLY A 39 28.53 36.10 -13.32
N ASP A 40 28.38 37.26 -12.69
CA ASP A 40 28.18 38.60 -13.24
C ASP A 40 27.22 38.85 -14.42
N THR A 41 26.13 39.57 -14.13
CA THR A 41 25.41 40.42 -15.09
C THR A 41 25.74 41.90 -14.87
N PRO A 42 26.12 42.67 -15.90
CA PRO A 42 26.06 44.12 -15.88
C PRO A 42 24.79 44.68 -16.55
N ARG A 43 24.53 45.93 -16.19
CA ARG A 43 23.35 46.77 -16.42
C ARG A 43 22.94 46.97 -17.89
N GLY A 44 21.62 47.05 -18.09
CA GLY A 44 20.94 48.18 -18.74
C GLY A 44 20.75 48.15 -20.27
N ARG A 45 19.50 48.03 -20.71
CA ARG A 45 18.84 48.92 -21.69
C ARG A 45 17.36 48.55 -21.85
N SER A 46 16.54 49.60 -21.84
CA SER A 46 15.14 49.65 -22.27
C SER A 46 14.96 49.24 -23.72
N PHE A 47 13.85 48.60 -24.08
CA PHE A 47 13.01 49.06 -25.21
C PHE A 47 11.60 48.49 -25.13
N ASN A 48 10.66 49.30 -25.60
CA ASN A 48 9.22 49.27 -25.45
C ASN A 48 8.53 48.62 -26.67
N GLU A 49 7.21 48.47 -26.56
CA GLU A 49 6.20 48.38 -27.66
C GLU A 49 6.09 47.05 -28.43
N ASN A 50 4.97 46.32 -28.31
CA ASN A 50 3.62 46.54 -28.90
C ASN A 50 3.49 45.88 -30.30
N GLU A 51 2.24 45.47 -30.59
CA GLU A 51 1.68 44.97 -31.86
C GLU A 51 1.65 43.44 -32.02
N THR A 52 0.51 42.76 -31.79
CA THR A 52 -0.81 42.69 -32.47
C THR A 52 -0.87 41.75 -33.69
N MET A 53 -1.86 40.86 -33.62
CA MET A 53 -2.67 40.25 -34.71
C MET A 53 -1.90 39.43 -35.77
N GLY A 54 -2.25 38.17 -36.07
CA GLY A 54 -3.58 37.61 -36.26
C GLY A 54 -3.92 37.63 -37.76
N MET A 55 -3.89 36.48 -38.45
CA MET A 55 -4.71 36.24 -39.63
C MET A 55 -4.66 34.78 -40.09
N ALA A 56 -5.86 34.19 -40.18
CA ALA A 56 -6.17 33.03 -40.98
C ALA A 56 -6.22 33.42 -42.47
N CYS A 57 -5.89 32.47 -43.36
CA CYS A 57 -6.22 32.59 -44.79
C CYS A 57 -6.71 31.24 -45.33
N ARG A 58 -7.96 31.25 -45.81
CA ARG A 58 -8.63 30.24 -46.65
C ARG A 58 -8.58 30.75 -48.09
N ILE A 59 -8.10 29.97 -49.07
CA ILE A 59 -8.51 29.93 -50.51
C ILE A 59 -7.86 28.62 -51.05
N GLY A 60 -8.38 27.76 -51.94
CA GLY A 60 -9.57 27.69 -52.76
C GLY A 60 -9.39 26.58 -53.82
N VAL A 61 -10.53 26.03 -54.22
CA VAL A 61 -10.94 25.10 -55.30
C VAL A 61 -10.10 25.08 -56.63
N LEU A 62 -10.04 23.90 -57.30
CA LEU A 62 -10.43 23.57 -58.71
C LEU A 62 -9.41 22.79 -59.61
N GLY A 63 -9.86 21.62 -60.10
CA GLY A 63 -9.61 21.00 -61.43
C GLY A 63 -8.26 20.29 -61.69
N LEU A 64 -8.06 19.34 -62.62
CA LEU A 64 -8.89 18.48 -63.48
C LEU A 64 -7.91 17.55 -64.27
N VAL A 65 -8.11 16.22 -64.21
CA VAL A 65 -7.81 15.11 -65.17
C VAL A 65 -6.36 14.85 -65.71
N CYS A 66 -6.15 13.55 -66.03
CA CYS A 66 -5.10 12.93 -66.88
C CYS A 66 -3.83 12.49 -66.12
N GLY A 67 -3.25 11.29 -66.26
CA GLY A 67 -3.52 10.07 -67.02
C GLY A 67 -2.26 9.17 -66.87
N CYS A 68 -2.44 7.84 -66.81
CA CYS A 68 -1.45 6.76 -67.01
C CYS A 68 -0.05 6.90 -66.40
N PHE A 69 0.33 6.03 -65.45
CA PHE A 69 1.36 4.99 -65.67
C PHE A 69 1.63 4.17 -64.40
N SER A 70 1.70 2.87 -64.63
CA SER A 70 2.20 1.76 -63.82
C SER A 70 3.23 2.10 -62.73
N SER A 71 2.89 1.77 -61.48
CA SER A 71 3.85 1.26 -60.48
C SER A 71 3.06 0.63 -59.33
N LEU A 72 2.65 -0.63 -59.53
CA LEU A 72 2.38 -1.56 -58.44
C LEU A 72 3.74 -1.93 -57.86
N GLY A 73 4.12 -1.30 -56.76
CA GLY A 73 5.37 -1.58 -56.06
C GLY A 73 5.34 -0.98 -54.67
N ASP A 74 5.31 -1.85 -53.67
CA ASP A 74 5.66 -1.57 -52.28
C ASP A 74 4.74 -0.60 -51.50
N LEU A 75 3.49 -1.04 -51.26
CA LEU A 75 2.93 -0.91 -49.91
C LEU A 75 3.70 -1.88 -48.99
N ARG A 76 4.93 -1.49 -48.64
CA ARG A 76 5.63 -2.10 -47.52
C ARG A 76 4.75 -1.91 -46.30
N HIS A 77 4.28 -3.04 -45.80
CA HIS A 77 3.66 -3.16 -44.51
C HIS A 77 4.53 -2.40 -43.53
N ALA A 78 3.98 -1.35 -42.92
CA ALA A 78 4.54 -0.83 -41.70
C ALA A 78 4.59 -2.03 -40.75
N ASN A 79 5.80 -2.50 -40.44
CA ASN A 79 6.03 -3.42 -39.34
C ASN A 79 5.48 -2.72 -38.09
N GLY A 80 4.21 -2.98 -37.77
CA GLY A 80 3.74 -2.88 -36.40
C GLY A 80 4.67 -3.80 -35.63
N GLN A 81 5.53 -3.22 -34.79
CA GLN A 81 6.28 -4.01 -33.82
C GLN A 81 5.24 -4.86 -33.10
N GLY A 82 5.19 -6.16 -33.42
CA GLY A 82 4.19 -7.07 -32.90
C GLY A 82 4.28 -6.99 -31.39
N PHE A 83 3.26 -6.40 -30.76
CA PHE A 83 3.21 -6.36 -29.32
C PHE A 83 3.06 -7.81 -28.84
N GLN A 84 4.15 -8.39 -28.38
CA GLN A 84 4.22 -9.72 -27.80
C GLN A 84 4.83 -9.59 -26.42
N ILE A 85 4.16 -10.15 -25.43
CA ILE A 85 4.68 -10.21 -24.07
C ILE A 85 5.47 -11.50 -23.87
N THR A 86 6.57 -11.42 -23.13
CA THR A 86 7.38 -12.59 -22.77
C THR A 86 6.84 -13.24 -21.49
N GLN A 87 7.20 -14.51 -21.24
CA GLN A 87 6.88 -15.16 -19.96
C GLN A 87 7.37 -14.33 -18.76
N THR A 88 8.57 -13.74 -18.84
CA THR A 88 9.10 -12.86 -17.80
C THR A 88 8.21 -11.64 -17.56
N GLN A 89 7.67 -11.05 -18.63
CA GLN A 89 6.74 -9.93 -18.52
C GLN A 89 5.42 -10.36 -17.86
N PHE A 90 4.89 -11.54 -18.20
CA PHE A 90 3.71 -12.12 -17.56
C PHE A 90 3.94 -12.40 -16.06
N GLU A 91 5.07 -13.02 -15.70
CA GLU A 91 5.46 -13.24 -14.31
C GLU A 91 5.59 -11.93 -13.53
N SER A 92 6.09 -10.86 -14.16
CA SER A 92 6.20 -9.54 -13.51
C SER A 92 4.85 -8.97 -13.09
N TRP A 93 3.78 -9.29 -13.82
CA TRP A 93 2.41 -8.89 -13.45
C TRP A 93 1.93 -9.61 -12.20
N ILE A 94 2.31 -10.88 -12.02
CA ILE A 94 1.97 -11.66 -10.82
C ILE A 94 2.78 -11.18 -9.61
N PHE A 95 4.10 -11.04 -9.77
CA PHE A 95 5.02 -10.90 -8.64
C PHE A 95 5.36 -9.46 -8.24
N SER A 96 4.89 -8.45 -8.97
CA SER A 96 4.88 -7.03 -8.57
C SER A 96 6.16 -6.55 -7.87
N GLY A 97 7.27 -6.52 -8.61
CA GLY A 97 8.58 -6.07 -8.11
C GLY A 97 9.48 -7.19 -7.59
N MET A 98 8.95 -8.38 -7.31
CA MET A 98 9.75 -9.61 -7.23
C MET A 98 9.93 -10.14 -8.66
N GLN A 99 11.12 -9.97 -9.22
CA GLN A 99 11.39 -10.08 -10.67
C GLN A 99 10.83 -11.34 -11.36
N ASN A 100 10.89 -12.50 -10.71
CA ASN A 100 10.45 -13.79 -11.27
C ASN A 100 10.03 -14.77 -10.17
N SER A 101 9.49 -15.92 -10.61
CA SER A 101 9.03 -17.01 -9.73
C SER A 101 10.09 -17.51 -8.75
N ILE A 102 11.35 -17.63 -9.16
CA ILE A 102 12.46 -18.10 -8.29
C ILE A 102 12.72 -17.10 -7.16
N ALA A 103 12.83 -15.81 -7.50
CA ALA A 103 13.03 -14.74 -6.52
C ALA A 103 11.84 -14.66 -5.54
N ALA A 104 10.61 -14.80 -6.06
CA ALA A 104 9.40 -14.82 -5.23
C ALA A 104 9.37 -16.02 -4.27
N ARG A 105 9.71 -17.24 -4.74
CA ARG A 105 9.82 -18.44 -3.88
C ARG A 105 10.81 -18.22 -2.74
N LYS A 106 11.97 -17.65 -3.05
CA LYS A 106 13.00 -17.34 -2.04
C LYS A 106 12.49 -16.32 -1.01
N ALA A 107 11.96 -15.20 -1.47
CA ALA A 107 11.43 -14.15 -0.58
C ALA A 107 10.30 -14.65 0.32
N LEU A 108 9.39 -15.47 -0.21
CA LEU A 108 8.32 -16.09 0.56
C LEU A 108 8.84 -17.12 1.58
N THR A 109 9.90 -17.85 1.23
CA THR A 109 10.55 -18.80 2.15
C THR A 109 11.23 -18.06 3.30
N GLU A 110 11.95 -16.98 3.02
CA GLU A 110 12.53 -16.10 4.05
C GLU A 110 11.44 -15.47 4.93
N ARG A 111 10.27 -15.18 4.34
CA ARG A 111 9.13 -14.65 5.09
C ARG A 111 8.56 -15.66 6.09
N ILE A 112 8.68 -16.97 5.86
CA ILE A 112 8.31 -17.99 6.88
C ILE A 112 9.15 -17.78 8.15
N GLU A 113 10.46 -17.55 8.00
CA GLU A 113 11.35 -17.33 9.14
C GLU A 113 10.96 -16.10 9.93
N ILE A 114 10.65 -15.00 9.24
CA ILE A 114 10.17 -13.78 9.89
C ILE A 114 8.87 -14.03 10.67
N GLU A 115 7.96 -14.86 10.15
CA GLU A 115 6.74 -15.21 10.88
C GLU A 115 7.02 -16.11 12.09
N ILE A 116 8.01 -17.01 12.02
CA ILE A 116 8.48 -17.80 13.16
C ILE A 116 9.12 -16.88 14.21
N ASP A 117 10.04 -16.01 13.81
CA ASP A 117 10.71 -15.04 14.69
C ASP A 117 9.70 -14.13 15.39
N ARG A 118 8.63 -13.72 14.68
CA ARG A 118 7.53 -12.96 15.27
C ARG A 118 6.80 -13.73 16.35
N VAL A 119 6.58 -15.03 16.18
CA VAL A 119 5.96 -15.85 17.23
C VAL A 119 6.94 -16.06 18.38
N GLU A 120 8.19 -16.35 18.06
CA GLU A 120 9.27 -16.60 19.02
C GLU A 120 9.59 -15.38 19.89
N GLN A 121 9.52 -14.16 19.33
CA GLN A 121 9.68 -12.90 20.05
C GLN A 121 8.73 -12.81 21.27
N PHE A 122 7.56 -13.43 21.17
CA PHE A 122 6.57 -13.39 22.24
C PHE A 122 6.52 -14.65 23.09
N THR A 123 6.96 -15.77 22.54
CA THR A 123 6.85 -17.07 23.18
C THR A 123 7.94 -17.98 22.65
N PRO A 124 8.93 -18.39 23.49
CA PRO A 124 9.98 -19.28 23.06
C PRO A 124 9.38 -20.54 22.44
N LEU A 125 9.78 -20.84 21.21
CA LEU A 125 9.33 -22.03 20.48
C LEU A 125 10.41 -23.10 20.55
N GLU A 126 10.01 -24.35 20.76
CA GLU A 126 10.90 -25.48 20.57
C GLU A 126 11.19 -25.69 19.07
N GLU A 127 12.33 -26.32 18.77
CA GLU A 127 12.70 -26.63 17.38
C GLU A 127 11.69 -27.56 16.68
N SER A 128 11.03 -28.44 17.43
CA SER A 128 9.92 -29.27 16.95
C SER A 128 8.75 -28.39 16.46
N GLN A 129 8.38 -27.38 17.24
CA GLN A 129 7.30 -26.44 16.93
C GLN A 129 7.66 -25.59 15.71
N LYS A 130 8.90 -25.07 15.64
CA LYS A 130 9.40 -24.30 14.48
C LYS A 130 9.39 -25.13 13.20
N LYS A 131 9.77 -26.41 13.25
CA LYS A 131 9.71 -27.33 12.10
C LYS A 131 8.28 -27.49 11.57
N ASN A 132 7.30 -27.64 12.45
CA ASN A 132 5.89 -27.75 12.06
C ASN A 132 5.37 -26.47 11.40
N ILE A 133 5.66 -25.30 11.98
CA ILE A 133 5.27 -24.00 11.42
C ILE A 133 5.93 -23.79 10.04
N ARG A 134 7.21 -24.16 9.91
CA ARG A 134 7.94 -24.07 8.64
C ARG A 134 7.34 -25.00 7.57
N PHE A 135 6.99 -26.22 7.95
CA PHE A 135 6.34 -27.18 7.04
C PHE A 135 4.99 -26.65 6.56
N ALA A 136 4.18 -26.10 7.46
CA ALA A 136 2.92 -25.46 7.14
C ALA A 136 3.08 -24.27 6.19
N GLY A 137 4.08 -23.41 6.44
CA GLY A 137 4.44 -22.31 5.54
C GLY A 137 4.86 -22.76 4.16
N LYS A 138 5.66 -23.83 4.06
CA LYS A 138 6.01 -24.44 2.76
C LYS A 138 4.78 -24.96 2.04
N GLY A 139 3.80 -25.50 2.77
CA GLY A 139 2.50 -25.90 2.21
C GLY A 139 1.70 -24.72 1.63
N ASP A 140 1.61 -23.60 2.36
CA ASP A 140 0.97 -22.37 1.88
C ASP A 140 1.64 -21.84 0.60
N ILE A 141 2.99 -21.81 0.57
CA ILE A 141 3.77 -21.44 -0.62
C ILE A 141 3.50 -22.43 -1.77
N SER A 142 3.55 -23.74 -1.50
CA SER A 142 3.34 -24.77 -2.51
C SER A 142 1.98 -24.61 -3.20
N ARG A 143 0.90 -24.44 -2.41
CA ARG A 143 -0.45 -24.20 -2.96
C ARG A 143 -0.50 -22.94 -3.81
N PHE A 144 0.12 -21.86 -3.35
CA PHE A 144 0.16 -20.63 -4.13
C PHE A 144 0.83 -20.84 -5.49
N PHE A 145 1.96 -21.56 -5.50
CA PHE A 145 2.72 -21.80 -6.72
C PHE A 145 2.09 -22.84 -7.65
N MET A 146 1.27 -23.78 -7.14
CA MET A 146 0.48 -24.65 -8.02
C MET A 146 -0.41 -23.83 -8.96
N ASP A 147 -1.07 -22.80 -8.41
CA ASP A 147 -1.94 -21.92 -9.22
C ASP A 147 -1.12 -21.00 -10.16
N VAL A 148 0.09 -20.60 -9.74
CA VAL A 148 1.01 -19.84 -10.61
C VAL A 148 1.49 -20.71 -11.76
N ASP A 149 1.90 -21.94 -11.48
CA ASP A 149 2.41 -22.88 -12.47
C ASP A 149 1.30 -23.22 -13.49
N GLU A 150 0.04 -23.33 -13.05
CA GLU A 150 -1.14 -23.45 -13.93
C GLU A 150 -1.32 -22.22 -14.84
N ALA A 151 -1.17 -21.00 -14.29
CA ALA A 151 -1.29 -19.76 -15.05
C ALA A 151 -0.16 -19.61 -16.09
N ILE A 152 1.06 -20.00 -15.73
CA ILE A 152 2.22 -20.02 -16.64
C ILE A 152 2.00 -21.04 -17.76
N GLU A 153 1.43 -22.20 -17.46
CA GLU A 153 1.14 -23.22 -18.48
C GLU A 153 0.08 -22.73 -19.48
N LYS A 154 -0.98 -22.07 -19.00
CA LYS A 154 -1.97 -21.42 -19.88
C LYS A 154 -1.35 -20.34 -20.76
N PHE A 155 -0.41 -19.57 -20.21
CA PHE A 155 0.35 -18.58 -20.99
C PHE A 155 1.15 -19.26 -22.10
N LYS A 156 1.91 -20.34 -21.81
CA LYS A 156 2.70 -21.08 -22.79
C LYS A 156 1.85 -21.72 -23.89
N GLN A 157 0.66 -22.22 -23.54
CA GLN A 157 -0.28 -22.75 -24.53
C GLN A 157 -0.72 -21.68 -25.51
N LYS A 158 -1.05 -20.48 -25.02
CA LYS A 158 -1.40 -19.32 -25.87
C LYS A 158 -0.21 -18.84 -26.70
N GLU A 159 1.01 -18.87 -26.14
CA GLU A 159 2.25 -18.58 -26.87
C GLU A 159 2.45 -19.53 -28.05
N ALA A 160 2.30 -20.84 -27.81
CA ALA A 160 2.45 -21.87 -28.83
C ALA A 160 1.38 -21.78 -29.94
N GLN A 161 0.18 -21.25 -29.62
CA GLN A 161 -0.91 -21.02 -30.57
C GLN A 161 -0.75 -19.68 -31.34
N GLY A 162 0.24 -18.85 -31.00
CA GLY A 162 0.41 -17.52 -31.58
C GLY A 162 -0.61 -16.49 -31.07
N GLU A 163 -1.31 -16.79 -29.98
CA GLU A 163 -2.39 -15.99 -29.37
C GLU A 163 -1.89 -14.98 -28.32
N ILE A 164 -0.67 -14.45 -28.48
CA ILE A 164 -0.13 -13.38 -27.61
C ILE A 164 -0.10 -12.07 -28.38
N GLY A 165 -1.24 -11.75 -28.99
CA GLY A 165 -1.47 -10.46 -29.65
C GLY A 165 -2.08 -9.45 -28.69
N GLN A 166 -2.28 -8.23 -29.21
CA GLN A 166 -2.82 -7.12 -28.42
C GLN A 166 -4.24 -7.38 -27.89
N ASP A 167 -5.03 -8.19 -28.60
CA ASP A 167 -6.40 -8.52 -28.22
C ASP A 167 -6.47 -9.52 -27.05
N GLN A 168 -5.45 -10.39 -26.91
CA GLN A 168 -5.40 -11.44 -25.90
C GLN A 168 -4.70 -11.02 -24.59
N ILE A 169 -4.08 -9.83 -24.56
CA ILE A 169 -3.47 -9.26 -23.35
C ILE A 169 -4.47 -9.23 -22.20
N ASN A 170 -5.72 -8.83 -22.48
CA ASN A 170 -6.74 -8.72 -21.46
C ASN A 170 -7.00 -10.06 -20.78
N GLU A 171 -7.05 -11.16 -21.54
CA GLU A 171 -7.22 -12.51 -20.99
C GLU A 171 -6.04 -12.91 -20.11
N LEU A 172 -4.81 -12.66 -20.56
CA LEU A 172 -3.60 -12.93 -19.78
C LEU A 172 -3.57 -12.10 -18.50
N TYR A 173 -3.99 -10.85 -18.55
CA TYR A 173 -4.10 -10.00 -17.37
C TYR A 173 -5.15 -10.54 -16.37
N GLN A 174 -6.29 -11.06 -16.84
CA GLN A 174 -7.30 -11.69 -15.99
C GLN A 174 -6.77 -12.97 -15.30
N LEU A 175 -5.81 -13.68 -15.89
CA LEU A 175 -5.12 -14.81 -15.24
C LEU A 175 -4.16 -14.34 -14.15
N ALA A 176 -3.40 -13.27 -14.39
CA ALA A 176 -2.38 -12.77 -13.47
C ALA A 176 -2.97 -12.02 -12.26
N MET A 177 -4.04 -11.23 -12.48
CA MET A 177 -4.58 -10.31 -11.47
C MET A 177 -5.00 -10.98 -10.15
N PRO A 178 -5.72 -12.12 -10.12
CA PRO A 178 -6.09 -12.78 -8.87
C PRO A 178 -4.87 -13.27 -8.06
N LEU A 179 -3.83 -13.75 -8.76
CA LEU A 179 -2.58 -14.21 -8.13
C LEU A 179 -1.82 -13.04 -7.52
N GLN A 180 -1.74 -11.92 -8.26
CA GLN A 180 -1.15 -10.68 -7.79
C GLN A 180 -1.88 -10.15 -6.54
N GLN A 181 -3.21 -10.11 -6.55
CA GLN A 181 -4.01 -9.67 -5.41
C GLN A 181 -3.78 -10.57 -4.18
N ARG A 182 -3.71 -11.88 -4.38
CA ARG A 182 -3.45 -12.84 -3.30
C ARG A 182 -2.05 -12.65 -2.70
N LEU A 183 -1.04 -12.40 -3.54
CA LEU A 183 0.32 -12.11 -3.09
C LEU A 183 0.38 -10.78 -2.32
N ASN A 184 -0.27 -9.73 -2.81
CA ASN A 184 -0.34 -8.40 -2.19
C ASN A 184 -1.08 -8.43 -0.84
N LYS A 185 -2.14 -9.23 -0.71
CA LYS A 185 -2.82 -9.49 0.57
C LYS A 185 -1.90 -10.21 1.57
N GLY A 186 -0.89 -10.92 1.07
CA GLY A 186 0.03 -11.74 1.84
C GLY A 186 -0.48 -13.17 2.01
N LEU A 187 0.42 -14.15 1.81
CA LEU A 187 0.06 -15.58 1.88
C LEU A 187 -0.16 -16.09 3.32
N PHE A 188 0.41 -15.41 4.32
CA PHE A 188 0.40 -15.84 5.72
C PHE A 188 -0.60 -15.07 6.59
N GLY A 189 -1.82 -14.88 6.05
CA GLY A 189 -2.96 -14.29 6.78
C GLY A 189 -3.52 -15.21 7.86
N ALA A 190 -4.53 -14.74 8.60
CA ALA A 190 -5.13 -15.46 9.74
C ALA A 190 -5.64 -16.87 9.39
N ASP A 191 -6.08 -17.07 8.15
CA ASP A 191 -6.63 -18.34 7.66
C ASP A 191 -5.60 -19.28 7.02
N SER A 192 -4.33 -18.85 6.91
CA SER A 192 -3.27 -19.64 6.30
C SER A 192 -2.94 -20.88 7.14
N LEU A 193 -2.41 -21.92 6.50
CA LEU A 193 -2.00 -23.13 7.20
C LEU A 193 -0.91 -22.82 8.21
N LEU A 194 0.07 -21.98 7.86
CA LEU A 194 1.10 -21.49 8.78
C LEU A 194 0.49 -20.90 10.05
N LYS A 195 -0.47 -19.97 9.94
CA LYS A 195 -1.08 -19.33 11.13
C LYS A 195 -1.91 -20.31 11.96
N LYS A 196 -2.64 -21.22 11.32
CA LYS A 196 -3.40 -22.27 12.02
C LYS A 196 -2.48 -23.21 12.78
N VAL A 197 -1.41 -23.69 12.13
CA VAL A 197 -0.41 -24.56 12.75
C VAL A 197 0.33 -23.82 13.86
N ALA A 198 0.74 -22.57 13.65
CA ALA A 198 1.39 -21.77 14.70
C ALA A 198 0.51 -21.64 15.96
N ARG A 199 -0.81 -21.47 15.79
CA ARG A 199 -1.77 -21.44 16.92
C ARG A 199 -2.01 -22.79 17.58
N ALA A 200 -1.98 -23.88 16.81
CA ALA A 200 -2.23 -25.24 17.32
C ALA A 200 -0.97 -25.90 17.91
N THR A 201 0.21 -25.45 17.51
CA THR A 201 1.49 -26.05 17.89
C THR A 201 2.02 -25.49 19.21
N VAL A 202 1.55 -24.31 19.62
CA VAL A 202 1.84 -23.74 20.93
C VAL A 202 1.07 -24.49 22.01
N ASN A 203 1.70 -24.71 23.18
CA ASN A 203 1.03 -25.33 24.32
C ASN A 203 -0.02 -24.37 24.95
N ASP A 204 -0.85 -24.87 25.86
CA ASP A 204 -1.96 -24.08 26.43
C ASP A 204 -1.48 -22.79 27.14
N GLN A 205 -0.34 -22.84 27.82
CA GLN A 205 0.25 -21.68 28.49
C GLN A 205 0.73 -20.63 27.48
N GLN A 206 1.40 -21.08 26.41
CA GLN A 206 1.85 -20.27 25.28
C GLN A 206 0.66 -19.64 24.54
N ALA A 207 -0.40 -20.42 24.30
CA ALA A 207 -1.63 -19.95 23.67
C ALA A 207 -2.36 -18.87 24.50
N ALA A 208 -2.44 -19.07 25.82
CA ALA A 208 -3.03 -18.09 26.73
C ALA A 208 -2.26 -16.75 26.72
N GLU A 209 -0.93 -16.81 26.72
CA GLU A 209 -0.07 -15.62 26.67
C GLU A 209 -0.19 -14.87 25.33
N LEU A 210 -0.21 -15.59 24.20
CA LEU A 210 -0.44 -14.99 22.88
C LEU A 210 -1.81 -14.30 22.81
N LYS A 211 -2.87 -14.94 23.30
CA LYS A 211 -4.23 -14.37 23.33
C LYS A 211 -4.29 -13.12 24.22
N LYS A 212 -3.67 -13.16 25.40
CA LYS A 212 -3.56 -11.99 26.30
C LYS A 212 -2.83 -10.84 25.62
N ARG A 213 -1.74 -11.12 24.92
CA ARG A 213 -0.96 -10.10 24.19
C ARG A 213 -1.71 -9.51 23.01
N GLN A 214 -2.41 -10.33 22.23
CA GLN A 214 -3.23 -9.83 21.13
C GLN A 214 -4.28 -8.84 21.65
N ARG A 215 -4.99 -9.20 22.73
CA ARG A 215 -5.91 -8.28 23.43
C ARG A 215 -5.22 -7.01 23.90
N ASN A 216 -3.99 -7.11 24.42
CA ASN A 216 -3.21 -5.94 24.84
C ASN A 216 -2.79 -5.05 23.66
N GLN A 217 -2.44 -5.62 22.51
CA GLN A 217 -2.10 -4.86 21.30
C GLN A 217 -3.33 -4.14 20.75
N GLU A 218 -4.46 -4.84 20.66
CA GLU A 218 -5.75 -4.26 20.25
C GLU A 218 -6.15 -3.11 21.18
N LYS A 219 -6.04 -3.31 22.51
CA LYS A 219 -6.27 -2.26 23.51
C LYS A 219 -5.33 -1.06 23.30
N ARG A 220 -4.03 -1.27 23.14
CA ARG A 220 -3.06 -0.18 22.90
C ARG A 220 -3.37 0.58 21.61
N LYS A 221 -3.72 -0.13 20.55
CA LYS A 221 -4.08 0.47 19.26
C LYS A 221 -5.32 1.36 19.41
N LEU A 222 -6.33 0.89 20.14
CA LEU A 222 -7.53 1.64 20.43
C LEU A 222 -7.25 2.89 21.28
N GLU A 223 -6.42 2.75 22.33
CA GLU A 223 -6.00 3.88 23.17
C GLU A 223 -5.28 4.97 22.36
N LEU A 224 -4.37 4.58 21.46
CA LEU A 224 -3.68 5.53 20.58
C LEU A 224 -4.66 6.22 19.62
N ALA A 225 -5.66 5.49 19.12
CA ALA A 225 -6.69 6.05 18.26
C ALA A 225 -7.57 7.06 18.98
N TYR A 226 -7.98 6.79 20.23
CA TYR A 226 -8.69 7.75 21.06
C TYR A 226 -7.85 9.00 21.31
N ALA A 227 -6.59 8.84 21.71
CA ALA A 227 -5.68 9.97 21.92
C ALA A 227 -5.50 10.81 20.64
N ALA A 228 -5.29 10.15 19.50
CA ALA A 228 -5.15 10.83 18.21
C ALA A 228 -6.45 11.54 17.78
N TYR A 229 -7.61 10.93 18.00
CA TYR A 229 -8.90 11.54 17.69
C TYR A 229 -9.13 12.80 18.53
N VAL A 230 -8.98 12.70 19.85
CA VAL A 230 -9.12 13.84 20.77
C VAL A 230 -8.11 14.95 20.45
N GLY A 231 -6.86 14.58 20.15
CA GLY A 231 -5.83 15.54 19.76
C GLY A 231 -6.15 16.29 18.46
N ASN A 232 -6.71 15.60 17.45
CA ASN A 232 -7.16 16.23 16.22
C ASN A 232 -8.41 17.09 16.41
N LEU A 233 -9.36 16.65 17.24
CA LEU A 233 -10.56 17.42 17.56
C LEU A 233 -10.19 18.71 18.32
N ASN A 234 -9.24 18.63 19.26
CA ASN A 234 -8.78 19.78 20.04
C ASN A 234 -8.19 20.92 19.19
N ARG A 235 -7.75 20.64 17.95
CA ARG A 235 -7.28 21.68 17.01
C ARG A 235 -8.42 22.55 16.49
N HIS A 236 -9.65 22.04 16.46
CA HIS A 236 -10.82 22.72 15.92
C HIS A 236 -11.83 23.11 17.01
N VAL A 237 -11.84 22.35 18.11
CA VAL A 237 -12.67 22.56 19.29
C VAL A 237 -11.73 22.69 20.48
N PRO A 238 -11.26 23.90 20.85
CA PRO A 238 -10.32 24.08 21.95
C PRO A 238 -10.89 23.53 23.25
N MET A 239 -10.20 22.59 23.88
CA MET A 239 -10.63 21.96 25.14
C MET A 239 -9.67 22.31 26.27
N THR A 240 -10.21 22.47 27.47
CA THR A 240 -9.39 22.48 28.69
C THR A 240 -8.82 21.07 28.96
N THR A 241 -7.78 20.98 29.80
CA THR A 241 -7.22 19.69 30.22
C THR A 241 -8.28 18.79 30.87
N LYS A 242 -9.15 19.37 31.72
CA LYS A 242 -10.24 18.62 32.37
C LYS A 242 -11.23 18.03 31.36
N GLN A 243 -11.62 18.81 30.36
CA GLN A 243 -12.53 18.36 29.30
C GLN A 243 -11.89 17.25 28.45
N ARG A 244 -10.61 17.41 28.12
CA ARG A 244 -9.85 16.41 27.36
C ARG A 244 -9.77 15.08 28.09
N ASP A 245 -9.46 15.10 29.37
CA ASP A 245 -9.34 13.90 30.21
C ASP A 245 -10.70 13.23 30.41
N ALA A 246 -11.74 14.02 30.67
CA ALA A 246 -13.12 13.53 30.77
C ALA A 246 -13.58 12.88 29.45
N PHE A 247 -13.28 13.50 28.32
CA PHE A 247 -13.65 12.98 27.00
C PHE A 247 -12.90 11.70 26.63
N LEU A 248 -11.60 11.62 26.93
CA LEU A 248 -10.85 10.36 26.80
C LEU A 248 -11.42 9.26 27.71
N GLY A 249 -11.84 9.62 28.93
CA GLY A 249 -12.52 8.70 29.85
C GLY A 249 -13.84 8.17 29.27
N LEU A 250 -14.65 9.05 28.68
CA LEU A 250 -15.90 8.69 28.00
C LEU A 250 -15.63 7.68 26.86
N LEU A 251 -14.68 7.99 25.97
CA LEU A 251 -14.33 7.11 24.85
C LEU A 251 -13.86 5.73 25.32
N ARG A 252 -13.06 5.67 26.39
CA ARG A 252 -12.58 4.40 26.95
C ARG A 252 -13.69 3.51 27.52
N ASN A 253 -14.67 4.13 28.18
CA ASN A 253 -15.68 3.40 28.93
C ASN A 253 -16.91 3.05 28.09
N ASP A 254 -17.32 3.97 27.22
CA ASP A 254 -18.61 3.91 26.52
C ASP A 254 -18.49 3.60 25.03
N VAL A 255 -17.32 3.82 24.42
CA VAL A 255 -17.08 3.45 23.02
C VAL A 255 -16.39 2.10 22.97
N LYS A 256 -17.11 1.07 22.52
CA LYS A 256 -16.58 -0.28 22.30
C LYS A 256 -16.38 -0.54 20.81
N ILE A 257 -15.15 -0.89 20.43
CA ILE A 257 -14.77 -1.19 19.05
C ILE A 257 -14.15 -2.59 19.03
N SER A 258 -14.83 -3.55 18.40
CA SER A 258 -14.40 -4.95 18.32
C SER A 258 -13.27 -5.17 17.31
N ASN A 259 -13.28 -4.41 16.22
CA ASN A 259 -12.31 -4.56 15.13
C ASN A 259 -11.69 -3.20 14.77
N PRO A 260 -10.55 -2.84 15.38
CA PRO A 260 -9.89 -1.58 15.10
C PRO A 260 -9.17 -1.65 13.73
N SER A 261 -9.92 -1.48 12.64
CA SER A 261 -9.35 -1.33 11.29
C SER A 261 -8.67 0.04 11.17
N GLY A 262 -7.37 0.05 10.84
CA GLY A 262 -6.51 1.22 11.09
C GLY A 262 -6.87 2.48 10.30
N GLN A 263 -7.36 2.33 9.08
CA GLN A 263 -7.62 3.47 8.18
C GLN A 263 -8.99 4.13 8.38
N TYR A 264 -9.94 3.44 9.01
CA TYR A 264 -11.31 3.94 9.22
C TYR A 264 -11.66 4.16 10.69
N LEU A 265 -10.74 3.89 11.61
CA LEU A 265 -10.98 3.91 13.05
C LEU A 265 -11.55 5.24 13.55
N THR A 266 -11.10 6.37 12.99
CA THR A 266 -11.63 7.70 13.29
C THR A 266 -13.13 7.81 12.99
N TYR A 267 -13.59 7.31 11.83
CA TYR A 267 -15.01 7.33 11.47
C TYR A 267 -15.83 6.41 12.38
N VAL A 268 -15.28 5.24 12.74
CA VAL A 268 -15.93 4.32 13.69
C VAL A 268 -16.14 5.00 15.05
N ILE A 269 -15.13 5.69 15.56
CA ILE A 269 -15.22 6.47 16.81
C ILE A 269 -16.33 7.52 16.71
N MET A 270 -16.38 8.29 15.63
CA MET A 270 -17.39 9.33 15.42
C MET A 270 -18.81 8.79 15.36
N ILE A 271 -19.02 7.66 14.68
CA ILE A 271 -20.34 7.01 14.60
C ILE A 271 -20.77 6.55 16.00
N LYS A 272 -19.90 5.81 16.72
CA LYS A 272 -20.20 5.34 18.07
C LYS A 272 -20.44 6.50 19.04
N LEU A 273 -19.70 7.59 18.92
CA LEU A 273 -19.91 8.80 19.71
C LEU A 273 -21.28 9.43 19.42
N SER A 274 -21.73 9.43 18.16
CA SER A 274 -23.06 9.93 17.78
C SER A 274 -24.22 9.05 18.25
N GLU A 275 -23.93 7.83 18.68
CA GLU A 275 -24.88 6.86 19.24
C GLU A 275 -24.94 6.91 20.77
N LEU A 276 -24.04 7.64 21.44
CA LEU A 276 -24.07 7.81 22.89
C LEU A 276 -25.24 8.71 23.33
N PRO A 277 -25.77 8.50 24.55
CA PRO A 277 -26.74 9.43 25.14
C PRO A 277 -26.19 10.85 25.17
N ALA A 278 -26.99 11.82 24.76
CA ALA A 278 -26.57 13.22 24.59
C ALA A 278 -26.01 13.80 25.90
N GLU A 279 -26.61 13.40 27.03
CA GLU A 279 -26.31 13.86 28.38
C GLU A 279 -24.84 13.58 28.75
N LYS A 280 -24.25 12.48 28.24
CA LYS A 280 -22.86 12.12 28.54
C LYS A 280 -21.85 13.06 27.89
N ILE A 281 -22.19 13.60 26.71
CA ILE A 281 -21.32 14.53 25.98
C ILE A 281 -21.57 15.96 26.48
N GLU A 282 -22.83 16.30 26.75
CA GLU A 282 -23.23 17.60 27.31
C GLU A 282 -22.62 17.86 28.68
N ALA A 283 -22.40 16.83 29.49
CA ALA A 283 -21.70 16.97 30.78
C ALA A 283 -20.22 17.40 30.67
N ILE A 284 -19.62 17.33 29.48
CA ILE A 284 -18.20 17.58 29.25
C ILE A 284 -17.95 18.91 28.52
N PHE A 285 -18.82 19.28 27.59
CA PHE A 285 -18.59 20.37 26.66
C PHE A 285 -19.64 21.49 26.82
N ASP A 286 -19.23 22.72 26.54
CA ASP A 286 -20.17 23.84 26.44
C ASP A 286 -20.95 23.82 25.11
N ASP A 287 -21.99 24.65 24.99
CA ASP A 287 -22.87 24.67 23.81
C ASP A 287 -22.13 24.95 22.49
N ALA A 288 -21.09 25.81 22.51
CA ALA A 288 -20.33 26.13 21.30
C ALA A 288 -19.50 24.93 20.85
N GLN A 289 -18.84 24.26 21.79
CA GLN A 289 -18.10 23.02 21.56
C GLN A 289 -19.02 21.89 21.11
N LEU A 290 -20.19 21.72 21.74
CA LEU A 290 -21.19 20.70 21.39
C LEU A 290 -21.69 20.87 19.97
N ASN A 291 -22.01 22.10 19.57
CA ASN A 291 -22.45 22.40 18.21
C ASN A 291 -21.38 22.04 17.18
N ALA A 292 -20.11 22.37 17.46
CA ALA A 292 -18.99 22.00 16.59
C ALA A 292 -18.85 20.48 16.46
N ILE A 293 -18.90 19.73 17.57
CA ILE A 293 -18.80 18.26 17.57
C ILE A 293 -19.98 17.63 16.80
N ARG A 294 -21.21 18.06 17.09
CA ARG A 294 -22.44 17.53 16.47
C ARG A 294 -22.50 17.78 14.96
N SER A 295 -21.94 18.90 14.49
CA SER A 295 -21.87 19.22 13.07
C SER A 295 -21.08 18.18 12.25
N MET A 296 -20.20 17.41 12.88
CA MET A 296 -19.39 16.39 12.23
C MET A 296 -20.08 15.01 12.14
N PHE A 297 -21.16 14.77 12.88
CA PHE A 297 -21.85 13.48 12.91
C PHE A 297 -22.57 13.09 11.60
N PRO A 298 -23.23 14.01 10.87
CA PRO A 298 -23.88 13.66 9.60
C PRO A 298 -22.93 13.02 8.60
N GLN A 299 -21.71 13.57 8.46
CA GLN A 299 -20.69 13.02 7.56
C GLN A 299 -20.27 11.60 7.95
N ALA A 300 -20.07 11.35 9.25
CA ALA A 300 -19.71 10.03 9.74
C ALA A 300 -20.83 9.00 9.51
N LYS A 301 -22.09 9.39 9.70
CA LYS A 301 -23.26 8.51 9.47
C LYS A 301 -23.41 8.10 8.00
N MET A 302 -23.10 8.99 7.05
CA MET A 302 -23.13 8.66 5.62
C MET A 302 -22.15 7.54 5.24
N ILE A 303 -21.00 7.46 5.92
CA ILE A 303 -19.93 6.49 5.61
C ILE A 303 -20.20 5.12 6.28
N LYS A 304 -21.15 5.03 7.23
CA LYS A 304 -21.47 3.80 7.98
C LYS A 304 -21.80 2.61 7.04
N ALA A 305 -22.56 2.85 5.97
CA ALA A 305 -22.92 1.81 5.01
C ALA A 305 -21.68 1.25 4.27
N SER A 306 -20.77 2.13 3.85
CA SER A 306 -19.50 1.72 3.21
C SER A 306 -18.58 0.98 4.18
N LEU A 307 -18.53 1.37 5.46
CA LEU A 307 -17.72 0.67 6.46
C LEU A 307 -18.19 -0.77 6.70
N LYS A 308 -19.51 -1.01 6.67
CA LYS A 308 -20.08 -2.36 6.72
C LYS A 308 -19.64 -3.19 5.52
N GLN A 309 -19.73 -2.64 4.31
CA GLN A 309 -19.31 -3.34 3.09
C GLN A 309 -17.81 -3.69 3.10
N MET A 310 -16.98 -2.83 3.71
CA MET A 310 -15.54 -3.04 3.83
C MET A 310 -15.11 -3.95 4.99
N GLY A 311 -16.04 -4.47 5.80
CA GLY A 311 -15.73 -5.27 6.99
C GLY A 311 -14.97 -4.48 8.07
N ALA A 312 -15.05 -3.14 8.02
CA ALA A 312 -14.41 -2.23 8.96
C ALA A 312 -15.35 -1.84 10.12
N TRP A 313 -16.61 -2.24 10.04
CA TRP A 313 -17.66 -2.07 11.03
C TRP A 313 -18.31 -3.41 11.32
N ASP A 314 -18.09 -3.92 12.52
CA ASP A 314 -18.83 -5.07 13.06
C ASP A 314 -19.85 -4.52 14.05
N GLU A 315 -21.13 -4.92 13.91
CA GLU A 315 -22.20 -4.53 14.85
C GLU A 315 -22.00 -5.14 16.23
#